data_AF-A0A372UCJ9-F1
#
_entry.id   AF-A0A372UCJ9-F1
#
_cell.length_a   1.000
_cell.length_b   1.000
_cell.length_c   1.000
_cell.angle_alpha   90.00
_cell.angle_beta   90.00
_cell.angle_gamma   90.00
#
_symmetry.space_group_name_H-M   'P 1'
#
loop_
_entity.id
_entity.type
_entity.pdbx_description
1 polymer ?
#
loop_
_entity_poly.entity_id
_entity_poly.type
_entity_poly.pdbx_seq_one_letter_code
_entity_poly.pdbx_strand_id
1 'polypeptide(L)'
;MSQITNEALILACSAIGAGLAMIAGIGPGIGQGVAAGHGASAVGRNPGAKSDITSTMLLGQAVAETTGLYGLVIALILLFANPLLGQL
;
A
#
# COMPACT_ATOMS: atom_id res chain seq x y z
N MET A 1 -15.26 32.71 -17.31
CA MET A 1 -14.41 31.67 -16.68
C MET A 1 -15.02 31.40 -15.31
N SER A 2 -15.53 30.19 -15.07
CA SER A 2 -16.11 29.83 -13.78
C SER A 2 -15.06 30.04 -12.68
N GLN A 3 -15.41 30.78 -11.63
CA GLN A 3 -14.58 30.89 -10.43
C GLN A 3 -14.41 29.48 -9.85
N ILE A 4 -13.18 29.03 -9.66
CA ILE A 4 -12.89 27.77 -8.98
C ILE A 4 -13.17 28.01 -7.50
N THR A 5 -14.02 27.18 -6.89
CA THR A 5 -14.29 27.29 -5.46
C THR A 5 -13.16 26.66 -4.64
N ASN A 6 -13.01 27.09 -3.39
CA ASN A 6 -11.97 26.57 -2.51
C ASN A 6 -12.12 25.06 -2.29
N GLU A 7 -13.36 24.57 -2.22
CA GLU A 7 -13.69 23.15 -2.10
C GLU A 7 -13.19 22.36 -3.32
N ALA A 8 -13.43 22.90 -4.53
CA ALA A 8 -13.01 22.25 -5.77
C ALA A 8 -11.47 22.14 -5.84
N LEU A 9 -10.75 23.16 -5.38
CA LEU A 9 -9.29 23.12 -5.30
C LEU A 9 -8.78 22.08 -4.29
N ILE A 10 -9.36 22.04 -3.09
CA ILE A 10 -9.00 21.05 -2.06
C ILE A 10 -9.23 19.62 -2.57
N LEU A 11 -10.38 19.36 -3.18
CA LEU A 11 -10.70 18.04 -3.72
C LEU A 11 -9.74 17.63 -4.84
N ALA A 12 -9.39 18.55 -5.74
CA ALA A 12 -8.43 18.28 -6.81
C ALA A 12 -7.04 17.91 -6.26
N CYS A 13 -6.52 18.68 -5.30
CA CYS A 13 -5.25 18.39 -4.65
C CYS A 13 -5.30 17.09 -3.83
N SER A 14 -6.42 16.80 -3.19
CA SER A 14 -6.63 15.58 -2.40
C SER A 14 -6.65 14.33 -3.29
N ALA A 15 -7.26 14.40 -4.48
CA ALA A 15 -7.23 13.31 -5.45
C ALA A 15 -5.80 13.02 -5.95
N ILE A 16 -5.00 14.06 -6.20
CA ILE A 16 -3.58 13.91 -6.56
C ILE A 16 -2.80 13.29 -5.38
N GLY A 17 -3.00 13.80 -4.16
CA GLY A 17 -2.37 13.27 -2.95
C GLY A 17 -2.70 11.80 -2.69
N ALA A 18 -3.94 11.38 -2.92
CA ALA A 18 -4.37 9.99 -2.82
C ALA A 18 -3.63 9.09 -3.82
N GLY A 19 -3.49 9.53 -5.08
CA GLY A 19 -2.72 8.81 -6.10
C GLY A 19 -1.24 8.68 -5.73
N LEU A 20 -0.62 9.75 -5.23
CA LEU A 20 0.76 9.75 -4.78
C LEU A 20 0.99 8.82 -3.58
N ALA A 21 0.06 8.78 -2.62
CA ALA A 21 0.14 7.87 -1.47
C ALA A 21 0.19 6.39 -1.91
N MET A 22 -0.52 6.03 -2.98
CA MET A 22 -0.55 4.65 -3.51
C MET A 22 0.77 4.21 -4.16
N ILE A 23 1.68 5.13 -4.49
CA ILE A 23 3.03 4.79 -4.98
C ILE A 23 3.80 3.97 -3.92
N ALA A 24 3.47 4.13 -2.64
CA ALA A 24 4.03 3.35 -1.55
C ALA A 24 3.90 1.82 -1.76
N GLY A 25 2.89 1.37 -2.52
CA GLY A 25 2.68 -0.05 -2.85
C GLY A 25 3.81 -0.70 -3.65
N ILE A 26 4.69 0.08 -4.30
CA ILE A 26 5.87 -0.44 -4.99
C ILE A 26 6.82 -1.16 -4.02
N GLY A 27 7.01 -0.61 -2.81
CA GLY A 27 7.92 -1.17 -1.81
C GLY A 27 7.53 -2.59 -1.38
N PRO A 28 6.31 -2.80 -0.86
CA PRO A 28 5.79 -4.13 -0.54
C PRO A 28 5.82 -5.06 -1.76
N GLY A 29 5.37 -4.62 -2.93
CA GLY A 29 5.35 -5.45 -4.13
C GLY A 29 6.72 -6.04 -4.49
N ILE A 30 7.78 -5.23 -4.43
CA ILE A 30 9.14 -5.69 -4.66
C ILE A 30 9.61 -6.61 -3.53
N GLY A 31 9.47 -6.18 -2.28
CA GLY A 31 9.96 -6.94 -1.11
C GLY A 31 9.31 -8.32 -0.98
N GLN A 32 8.00 -8.38 -1.18
CA GLN A 32 7.24 -9.63 -1.14
C GLN A 32 7.54 -10.53 -2.33
N GLY A 33 7.77 -9.96 -3.52
CA GLY A 33 8.21 -10.73 -4.70
C GLY A 33 9.56 -11.41 -4.46
N VAL A 34 10.51 -10.70 -3.84
CA VAL A 34 11.80 -11.26 -3.44
C VAL A 34 11.63 -12.36 -2.39
N ALA A 35 10.80 -12.13 -1.37
CA ALA A 35 10.50 -13.15 -0.36
C ALA A 35 9.86 -14.40 -0.96
N ALA A 36 8.93 -14.24 -1.91
CA ALA A 36 8.27 -15.33 -2.62
C ALA A 36 9.27 -16.15 -3.46
N GLY A 37 10.18 -15.49 -4.18
CA GLY A 37 11.21 -16.17 -4.97
C GLY A 37 12.17 -17.01 -4.11
N HIS A 38 12.58 -16.48 -2.96
CA HIS A 38 13.40 -17.21 -1.99
C HIS A 38 12.61 -18.36 -1.34
N GLY A 39 11.35 -18.12 -0.97
CA GLY A 39 10.46 -19.15 -0.42
C GLY A 39 10.28 -20.32 -1.38
N ALA A 40 9.96 -20.05 -2.66
CA ALA A 40 9.82 -21.07 -3.68
C ALA A 40 11.11 -21.89 -3.87
N SER A 41 12.26 -21.22 -3.95
CA SER A 41 13.57 -21.88 -4.06
C SER A 41 13.88 -22.74 -2.84
N ALA A 42 13.56 -22.27 -1.64
CA ALA A 42 13.77 -23.01 -0.39
C ALA A 42 12.88 -24.25 -0.30
N VAL A 43 11.60 -24.16 -0.70
CA VAL A 43 10.69 -25.31 -0.78
C VAL A 43 11.18 -26.35 -1.78
N GLY A 44 11.65 -25.91 -2.95
CA GLY A 44 12.20 -26.83 -3.96
C GLY A 44 13.42 -27.60 -3.47
N ARG A 45 14.28 -26.97 -2.66
CA ARG A 45 15.46 -27.61 -2.05
C ARG A 45 15.11 -28.49 -0.85
N ASN A 46 14.11 -28.09 -0.05
CA ASN A 46 13.71 -28.78 1.17
C ASN A 46 12.19 -29.00 1.24
N PRO A 47 11.64 -29.96 0.47
CA PRO A 47 10.18 -30.17 0.41
C PRO A 47 9.54 -30.54 1.75
N GLY A 48 10.30 -31.22 2.63
CA GLY A 48 9.84 -31.60 3.97
C GLY A 48 9.60 -30.41 4.91
N ALA A 49 10.24 -29.27 4.66
CA ALA A 49 10.08 -28.04 5.46
C ALA A 49 9.10 -27.03 4.83
N LYS A 50 8.30 -27.44 3.82
CA LYS A 50 7.42 -26.55 3.05
C LYS A 50 6.51 -25.68 3.94
N SER A 51 5.93 -26.28 4.98
CA SER A 51 5.02 -25.61 5.90
C SER A 51 5.71 -24.44 6.61
N ASP A 52 6.87 -24.70 7.23
CA ASP A 52 7.59 -23.70 8.01
C ASP A 52 8.15 -22.58 7.14
N ILE A 53 8.65 -22.92 5.94
CA ILE A 53 9.13 -21.94 4.96
C ILE A 53 7.98 -21.02 4.54
N THR A 54 6.83 -21.58 4.21
CA THR A 54 5.66 -20.82 3.77
C THR A 54 5.13 -19.94 4.90
N SER A 55 5.06 -20.47 6.12
CA SER A 55 4.62 -19.70 7.30
C SER A 55 5.53 -18.50 7.57
N THR A 56 6.85 -18.73 7.55
CA THR A 56 7.84 -17.66 7.77
C THR A 56 7.80 -16.62 6.66
N MET A 57 7.66 -17.05 5.41
CA MET A 57 7.51 -16.16 4.25
C MET A 57 6.27 -15.29 4.37
N LEU A 58 5.11 -15.87 4.67
CA LEU A 58 3.86 -15.13 4.82
C LEU A 58 3.91 -14.13 5.98
N LEU A 59 4.54 -14.52 7.10
CA LEU A 59 4.77 -13.61 8.23
C LEU A 59 5.61 -12.39 7.81
N GLY A 60 6.72 -12.63 7.11
CA GLY A 60 7.56 -11.55 6.60
C GLY A 60 6.84 -10.67 5.57
N GLN A 61 6.06 -11.27 4.68
CA GLN A 61 5.26 -10.54 3.69
C GLN A 61 4.16 -9.69 4.34
N ALA A 62 3.53 -10.18 5.40
CA ALA A 62 2.51 -9.43 6.14
C ALA A 62 3.11 -8.18 6.82
N VAL A 63 4.30 -8.29 7.40
CA VAL A 63 5.01 -7.13 7.97
C VAL A 63 5.42 -6.15 6.87
N ALA A 64 5.92 -6.66 5.73
CA ALA A 64 6.30 -5.82 4.59
C ALA A 64 5.11 -5.05 3.98
N GLU A 65 3.89 -5.58 4.03
CA GLU A 65 2.68 -4.96 3.47
C GLU A 65 2.24 -3.68 4.20
N THR A 66 2.69 -3.48 5.44
CA THR A 66 2.21 -2.41 6.33
C THR A 66 2.29 -1.00 5.73
N THR A 67 3.35 -0.70 4.98
CA THR A 67 3.51 0.61 4.33
C THR A 67 2.56 0.81 3.16
N GLY A 68 2.22 -0.26 2.43
CA GLY A 68 1.18 -0.26 1.40
C GLY A 68 -0.19 0.03 1.99
N LEU A 69 -0.50 -0.60 3.14
CA LEU A 69 -1.73 -0.33 3.89
C LEU A 69 -1.81 1.10 4.41
N TYR A 70 -0.70 1.69 4.87
CA TYR A 70 -0.69 3.10 5.26
C TYR A 70 -0.99 4.03 4.08
N GLY A 71 -0.39 3.77 2.91
CA GLY A 71 -0.71 4.50 1.68
C GLY A 71 -2.18 4.40 1.30
N LEU A 72 -2.75 3.20 1.38
CA LEU A 72 -4.17 2.95 1.12
C LEU A 72 -5.08 3.69 2.10
N VAL A 73 -4.79 3.63 3.41
CA VAL A 73 -5.58 4.32 4.43
C VAL A 73 -5.59 5.83 4.18
N ILE A 74 -4.44 6.43 3.87
CA ILE A 74 -4.36 7.86 3.56
C ILE A 74 -5.15 8.20 2.29
N ALA A 75 -5.03 7.40 1.23
CA ALA A 75 -5.81 7.60 0.01
C ALA A 75 -7.33 7.54 0.28
N LEU A 76 -7.79 6.55 1.05
CA LEU A 76 -9.21 6.43 1.41
C LEU A 76 -9.69 7.61 2.27
N ILE A 77 -8.87 8.10 3.21
CA ILE A 77 -9.20 9.29 3.99
C ILE A 77 -9.35 10.51 3.09
N LEU A 78 -8.41 10.75 2.17
CA LEU A 78 -8.47 11.91 1.26
C LEU A 78 -9.67 11.89 0.32
N LEU A 79 -10.15 10.70 -0.08
CA LEU A 79 -11.26 10.54 -1.01
C LEU A 79 -12.63 10.48 -0.33
N PHE A 80 -12.74 9.84 0.84
CA PHE A 80 -14.03 9.50 1.44
C PHE A 80 -14.27 10.12 2.82
N ALA A 81 -13.22 10.60 3.49
CA ALA A 81 -13.30 11.18 4.82
C ALA A 81 -12.39 12.42 4.94
N ASN A 82 -12.44 13.28 3.91
CA ASN A 82 -11.47 14.35 3.74
C ASN A 82 -11.55 15.38 4.89
N PRO A 83 -10.52 15.48 5.75
CA PRO A 83 -10.59 16.33 6.93
C PRO A 83 -10.47 17.82 6.62
N LEU A 84 -10.03 18.18 5.40
CA LEU A 84 -9.76 19.56 5.01
C LEU A 84 -11.03 20.31 4.61
N LEU A 85 -12.09 19.60 4.22
CA LEU A 85 -13.37 20.22 3.84
C LEU A 85 -14.11 20.83 5.02
N GLY A 86 -13.96 20.27 6.23
CA GLY A 86 -14.57 20.80 7.45
C GLY A 86 -13.84 22.01 8.05
N GLN A 87 -12.74 22.45 7.43
CA GLN A 87 -11.94 23.60 7.86
C GLN A 87 -12.18 24.87 7.02
N LEU A 88 -13.00 24.76 5.97
CA LEU A 88 -13.51 25.89 5.20
C LEU A 88 -14.69 26.55 5.91
#